data_AF-A0A7K7GZI0-F1
#
_entry.id   AF-A0A7K7GZI0-F1
#
_cell.length_a   1.000
_cell.length_b   1.000
_cell.length_c   1.000
_cell.angle_alpha   90.00
_cell.angle_beta   90.00
_cell.angle_gamma   90.00
#
_symmetry.space_group_name_H-M   'P 1'
#
loop_
_entity.id
_entity.type
_entity.pdbx_description
1 polymer ?
#
loop_
_entity_poly.entity_id
_entity_poly.type
_entity_poly.pdbx_seq_one_letter_code
_entity_poly.pdbx_strand_id
1 'polypeptide(L)'
;MLAARTGTVGGKNAEDPLKLRKQSVLSLGSRERALKSSAEGSKEGRARAGQPQQRARRLALLRELEMNWYLRLCELSHEYTIAYTTGMPHRNLGKSGLRVSCLGLGTWVTFGGQISDEVAEQLMTIAYESGVNLFDTAEVYAAGKRSSLVITTKLYWGGKAETERGLSRKHIIEGLKASLQRLQLEYVDVVFANRPDNNTPME
;
A
#
# COMPACT_ATOMS: atom_id res chain seq x y z
N MET A 1 6.15 37.50 37.41
CA MET A 1 7.52 37.91 37.79
C MET A 1 8.35 36.67 38.10
N LEU A 2 9.35 36.34 37.29
CA LEU A 2 10.76 36.20 37.69
C LEU A 2 11.58 35.86 36.43
N ALA A 3 12.80 36.37 36.32
CA ALA A 3 13.64 36.18 35.15
C ALA A 3 15.13 36.09 35.50
N ALA A 4 15.83 35.17 34.84
CA ALA A 4 17.27 35.06 34.65
C ALA A 4 17.43 34.04 33.49
N ARG A 5 18.00 34.27 32.29
CA ARG A 5 19.11 35.13 31.83
C ARG A 5 20.37 34.89 32.68
N THR A 6 21.48 34.38 32.15
CA THR A 6 22.18 34.61 30.86
C THR A 6 22.66 33.29 30.22
N GLY A 7 23.19 33.18 28.98
CA GLY A 7 23.40 34.07 27.82
C GLY A 7 23.95 33.21 26.63
N THR A 8 23.53 33.43 25.37
CA THR A 8 24.30 34.09 24.27
C THR A 8 25.62 33.38 23.86
N VAL A 9 25.97 33.06 22.60
CA VAL A 9 25.47 33.31 21.20
C VAL A 9 26.05 32.14 20.34
N GLY A 10 25.34 31.47 19.41
CA GLY A 10 25.03 31.86 18.01
C GLY A 10 26.23 31.67 17.05
N GLY A 11 26.12 31.10 15.84
CA GLY A 11 25.01 30.42 15.14
C GLY A 11 25.33 30.12 13.65
N LYS A 12 24.37 29.49 12.95
CA LYS A 12 24.19 29.37 11.47
C LYS A 12 25.00 28.34 10.63
N ASN A 13 24.23 27.35 10.14
CA ASN A 13 23.99 26.99 8.71
C ASN A 13 24.67 25.76 8.03
N ALA A 14 23.82 25.09 7.23
CA ALA A 14 24.03 24.26 6.02
C ALA A 14 24.36 22.75 6.12
N GLU A 15 23.44 21.94 5.57
CA GLU A 15 23.54 20.89 4.49
C GLU A 15 24.89 20.15 4.26
N ASP A 16 25.02 18.90 3.76
CA ASP A 16 24.15 17.89 3.09
C ASP A 16 24.84 16.48 3.24
N PRO A 17 24.16 15.33 3.49
CA PRO A 17 24.83 14.06 3.75
C PRO A 17 24.91 13.09 2.54
N LEU A 18 25.89 13.25 1.64
CA LEU A 18 26.26 12.24 0.64
C LEU A 18 27.78 12.08 0.41
N LYS A 19 28.21 10.83 0.13
CA LYS A 19 29.58 10.30 -0.09
C LYS A 19 30.33 9.94 1.24
N LEU A 20 31.13 8.87 1.37
CA LEU A 20 31.69 7.91 0.39
C LEU A 20 31.56 6.42 0.82
N ARG A 21 31.09 5.59 -0.11
CA ARG A 21 31.67 4.30 -0.57
C ARG A 21 32.83 3.69 0.25
N LYS A 22 32.61 2.56 0.91
CA LYS A 22 33.66 1.59 1.29
C LYS A 22 33.78 0.48 0.23
N GLN A 23 34.99 0.23 -0.26
CA GLN A 23 35.35 -0.94 -1.05
C GLN A 23 36.04 -1.96 -0.14
N SER A 24 35.76 -3.26 -0.32
CA SER A 24 36.65 -4.33 0.11
C SER A 24 36.83 -5.33 -1.03
N VAL A 25 37.98 -5.26 -1.68
CA VAL A 25 38.38 -6.16 -2.77
C VAL A 25 38.91 -7.46 -2.14
N LEU A 26 38.30 -8.60 -2.47
CA LEU A 26 38.86 -9.91 -2.14
C LEU A 26 39.87 -10.33 -3.22
N SER A 27 41.03 -10.82 -2.79
CA SER A 27 42.17 -11.13 -3.65
C SER A 27 41.98 -12.43 -4.45
N LEU A 28 42.57 -12.47 -5.66
CA LEU A 28 42.62 -13.68 -6.48
C LEU A 28 43.46 -14.79 -5.81
N GLY A 29 43.13 -16.04 -6.10
CA GLY A 29 43.81 -17.22 -5.53
C GLY A 29 44.93 -17.78 -6.42
N SER A 30 45.49 -18.93 -6.02
CA SER A 30 46.16 -19.93 -6.89
C SER A 30 46.64 -21.16 -6.10
N ARG A 31 46.17 -22.37 -6.44
CA ARG A 31 46.99 -23.57 -6.80
C ARG A 31 46.24 -24.93 -6.73
N GLU A 32 46.01 -25.47 -7.93
CA GLU A 32 46.14 -26.86 -8.42
C GLU A 32 45.88 -28.15 -7.59
N ARG A 33 44.89 -28.91 -8.10
CA ARG A 33 44.87 -30.35 -8.50
C ARG A 33 44.83 -31.50 -7.46
N ALA A 34 43.63 -32.11 -7.38
CA ALA A 34 43.34 -33.55 -7.24
C ALA A 34 41.84 -33.83 -7.60
N LEU A 35 41.37 -34.94 -8.19
CA LEU A 35 42.05 -35.96 -9.03
C LEU A 35 41.07 -36.61 -10.09
N LYS A 36 40.46 -37.77 -9.82
CA LYS A 36 39.48 -38.59 -10.61
C LYS A 36 38.71 -39.51 -9.62
N SER A 37 37.57 -40.17 -9.88
CA SER A 37 36.62 -40.34 -11.02
C SER A 37 35.18 -40.40 -10.42
N SER A 38 34.06 -40.35 -11.16
CA SER A 38 33.51 -41.42 -12.03
C SER A 38 32.30 -40.89 -12.82
N ALA A 39 31.97 -41.53 -13.95
CA ALA A 39 30.81 -41.17 -14.76
C ALA A 39 29.66 -42.17 -14.54
N GLU A 40 28.40 -41.69 -14.59
CA GLU A 40 27.24 -42.23 -15.36
C GLU A 40 25.89 -41.76 -14.79
N GLY A 41 24.90 -41.52 -15.67
CA GLY A 41 23.51 -41.15 -15.31
C GLY A 41 23.33 -39.72 -14.76
N SER A 42 22.38 -38.89 -15.22
CA SER A 42 21.21 -39.12 -16.07
C SER A 42 20.87 -37.87 -16.86
N LYS A 43 20.24 -38.02 -18.03
CA LYS A 43 19.58 -36.91 -18.74
C LYS A 43 18.29 -36.52 -18.00
N GLU A 44 17.74 -35.37 -18.43
CA GLU A 44 16.44 -34.80 -18.06
C GLU A 44 16.39 -34.01 -16.75
N GLY A 45 15.77 -32.82 -16.80
CA GLY A 45 15.79 -31.85 -15.68
C GLY A 45 15.78 -30.37 -16.06
N ARG A 46 15.83 -29.99 -17.35
CA ARG A 46 15.74 -28.58 -17.78
C ARG A 46 14.30 -28.05 -17.76
N ALA A 47 13.67 -28.09 -16.59
CA ALA A 47 12.30 -27.65 -16.35
C ALA A 47 12.15 -26.11 -16.40
N ARG A 48 12.01 -25.58 -17.62
CA ARG A 48 11.14 -24.44 -17.98
C ARG A 48 11.02 -23.26 -16.98
N ALA A 49 12.14 -22.63 -16.61
CA ALA A 49 12.14 -21.41 -15.78
C ALA A 49 11.29 -20.22 -16.32
N GLY A 50 10.96 -20.20 -17.62
CA GLY A 50 10.14 -19.13 -18.25
C GLY A 50 8.61 -19.31 -18.18
N GLN A 51 8.11 -20.45 -17.70
CA GLN A 51 6.65 -20.73 -17.69
C GLN A 51 5.78 -19.76 -16.87
N PRO A 52 6.17 -19.29 -15.67
CA PRO A 52 5.30 -18.46 -14.84
C PRO A 52 4.93 -17.12 -15.49
N GLN A 53 5.92 -16.42 -16.05
CA GLN A 53 5.72 -15.13 -16.73
C GLN A 53 4.87 -15.26 -17.99
N GLN A 54 5.10 -16.31 -18.80
CA GLN A 54 4.29 -16.59 -19.99
C GLN A 54 2.82 -16.88 -19.62
N ARG A 55 2.58 -17.65 -18.54
CA ARG A 55 1.23 -17.96 -18.05
C ARG A 55 0.53 -16.71 -17.51
N ALA A 56 1.22 -15.87 -16.75
CA ALA A 56 0.69 -14.60 -16.24
C ALA A 56 0.31 -13.64 -17.39
N ARG A 57 1.19 -13.49 -18.41
CA ARG A 57 0.93 -12.65 -19.59
C ARG A 57 -0.26 -13.13 -20.41
N ARG A 58 -0.44 -14.45 -20.57
CA ARG A 58 -1.61 -15.03 -21.25
C ARG A 58 -2.91 -14.78 -20.49
N LEU A 59 -2.89 -14.87 -19.15
CA LEU A 59 -4.07 -14.58 -18.32
C LEU A 59 -4.44 -13.08 -18.31
N ALA A 60 -3.45 -12.18 -18.38
CA ALA A 60 -3.70 -10.75 -18.53
C ALA A 60 -4.41 -10.44 -19.85
N LEU A 61 -3.90 -10.98 -20.97
CA LEU A 61 -4.52 -10.85 -22.30
C LEU A 61 -5.95 -11.40 -22.36
N LEU A 62 -6.23 -12.54 -21.72
CA LEU A 62 -7.59 -13.09 -21.66
C LEU A 62 -8.54 -12.15 -20.92
N ARG A 63 -8.14 -11.61 -19.76
CA ARG A 63 -8.94 -10.62 -19.02
C ARG A 63 -9.16 -9.32 -19.79
N GLU A 64 -8.16 -8.88 -20.54
CA GLU A 64 -8.25 -7.70 -21.42
C GLU A 64 -9.26 -7.93 -22.54
N LEU A 65 -9.22 -9.10 -23.20
CA LEU A 65 -10.20 -9.49 -24.22
C LEU A 65 -11.63 -9.61 -23.66
N GLU A 66 -11.78 -10.25 -22.49
CA GLU A 66 -13.07 -10.36 -21.78
C GLU A 66 -13.64 -8.99 -21.42
N MET A 67 -12.80 -8.09 -20.86
CA MET A 67 -13.20 -6.73 -20.51
C MET A 67 -13.58 -5.92 -21.77
N ASN A 68 -12.78 -5.99 -22.83
CA ASN A 68 -13.04 -5.29 -24.09
C ASN A 68 -14.28 -5.84 -24.82
N TRP A 69 -14.65 -7.10 -24.60
CA TRP A 69 -15.90 -7.67 -25.09
C TRP A 69 -17.10 -7.17 -24.26
N TYR A 70 -17.00 -7.23 -22.92
CA TYR A 70 -18.05 -6.77 -22.01
C TYR A 70 -18.36 -5.28 -22.18
N LEU A 71 -17.34 -4.42 -22.23
CA LEU A 71 -17.53 -2.97 -22.41
C LEU A 71 -18.26 -2.66 -23.73
N ARG A 72 -17.91 -3.35 -24.83
CA ARG A 72 -18.61 -3.18 -26.12
C ARG A 72 -20.08 -3.62 -26.08
N LEU A 73 -20.44 -4.65 -25.30
CA LEU A 73 -21.85 -5.01 -25.08
C LEU A 73 -22.62 -3.94 -24.31
N CYS A 74 -21.95 -3.19 -23.44
CA CYS A 74 -22.53 -2.08 -22.68
C CYS A 74 -22.44 -0.73 -23.42
N GLU A 75 -22.07 -0.71 -24.69
CA GLU A 75 -21.83 0.52 -25.49
C GLU A 75 -20.74 1.44 -24.90
N LEU A 76 -19.81 0.88 -24.12
CA LEU A 76 -18.68 1.58 -23.49
C LEU A 76 -17.36 1.28 -24.23
N SER A 77 -16.47 2.27 -24.33
CA SER A 77 -15.09 2.04 -24.76
C SER A 77 -14.16 1.79 -23.57
N HIS A 78 -13.23 0.86 -23.73
CA HIS A 78 -12.09 0.67 -22.82
C HIS A 78 -11.26 1.95 -22.66
N GLU A 79 -11.22 2.76 -23.71
CA GLU A 79 -10.47 4.02 -23.78
C GLU A 79 -10.98 5.07 -22.78
N TYR A 80 -12.24 4.93 -22.35
CA TYR A 80 -12.89 5.80 -21.37
C TYR A 80 -12.71 5.35 -19.91
N THR A 81 -12.03 4.22 -19.67
CA THR A 81 -11.79 3.74 -18.30
C THR A 81 -10.66 4.52 -17.64
N ILE A 82 -10.82 4.83 -16.34
CA ILE A 82 -9.78 5.50 -15.53
C ILE A 82 -8.42 4.81 -15.67
N ALA A 83 -8.39 3.47 -15.68
CA ALA A 83 -7.16 2.70 -15.80
C ALA A 83 -6.46 2.86 -17.16
N TYR A 84 -7.21 3.11 -18.24
CA TYR A 84 -6.64 3.38 -19.56
C TYR A 84 -6.18 4.84 -19.69
N THR A 85 -7.02 5.81 -19.28
CA THR A 85 -6.69 7.24 -19.42
C THR A 85 -5.51 7.67 -18.56
N THR A 86 -5.38 7.10 -17.36
CA THR A 86 -4.28 7.40 -16.41
C THR A 86 -3.10 6.44 -16.54
N GLY A 87 -3.29 5.30 -17.21
CA GLY A 87 -2.35 4.18 -17.22
C GLY A 87 -2.21 3.43 -15.87
N MET A 88 -2.98 3.79 -14.83
CA MET A 88 -2.87 3.18 -13.49
C MET A 88 -3.23 1.68 -13.51
N PRO A 89 -2.28 0.76 -13.28
CA PRO A 89 -2.57 -0.66 -13.29
C PRO A 89 -3.42 -1.03 -12.07
N HIS A 90 -4.49 -1.80 -12.29
CA HIS A 90 -5.37 -2.30 -11.24
C HIS A 90 -5.21 -3.81 -11.06
N ARG A 91 -5.31 -4.29 -9.81
CA ARG A 91 -5.24 -5.73 -9.44
C ARG A 91 -6.41 -6.13 -8.55
N ASN A 92 -6.65 -7.43 -8.41
CA ASN A 92 -7.59 -7.95 -7.41
C ASN A 92 -6.96 -7.89 -6.01
N LEU A 93 -7.74 -7.56 -4.98
CA LEU A 93 -7.31 -7.66 -3.60
C LEU A 93 -7.36 -9.14 -3.16
N GLY A 94 -6.21 -9.81 -3.26
CA GLY A 94 -6.10 -11.25 -3.02
C GLY A 94 -6.91 -12.07 -4.03
N LYS A 95 -7.75 -12.98 -3.53
CA LYS A 95 -8.68 -13.80 -4.35
C LYS A 95 -10.07 -13.16 -4.52
N SER A 96 -10.31 -11.97 -3.96
CA SER A 96 -11.62 -11.31 -4.01
C SER A 96 -11.91 -10.69 -5.38
N GLY A 97 -13.19 -10.33 -5.60
CA GLY A 97 -13.61 -9.55 -6.76
C GLY A 97 -13.19 -8.08 -6.72
N LEU A 98 -12.82 -7.55 -5.54
CA LEU A 98 -12.50 -6.14 -5.35
C LEU A 98 -11.24 -5.74 -6.14
N ARG A 99 -11.35 -4.69 -6.95
CA ARG A 99 -10.29 -4.19 -7.83
C ARG A 99 -9.69 -2.91 -7.23
N VAL A 100 -8.40 -2.95 -6.93
CA VAL A 100 -7.64 -1.83 -6.34
C VAL A 100 -6.52 -1.39 -7.28
N SER A 101 -6.20 -0.11 -7.29
CA SER A 101 -5.03 0.47 -7.93
C SER A 101 -3.75 -0.16 -7.36
N CYS A 102 -2.71 -0.28 -8.18
CA CYS A 102 -1.43 -0.88 -7.77
C CYS A 102 -0.65 -0.05 -6.76
N LEU A 103 -0.97 1.25 -6.66
CA LEU A 103 -0.56 2.17 -5.61
C LEU A 103 -1.82 2.58 -4.82
N GLY A 104 -1.67 2.89 -3.54
CA GLY A 104 -2.71 3.46 -2.69
C GLY A 104 -2.16 4.64 -1.91
N LEU A 105 -3.01 5.61 -1.56
CA LEU A 105 -2.62 6.74 -0.72
C LEU A 105 -2.92 6.41 0.74
N GLY A 106 -1.87 6.35 1.56
CA GLY A 106 -1.99 6.20 3.02
C GLY A 106 -1.93 7.55 3.71
N THR A 107 -2.80 7.80 4.69
CA THR A 107 -2.88 9.09 5.41
C THR A 107 -2.08 9.14 6.72
N TRP A 108 -1.37 8.07 7.07
CA TRP A 108 -0.62 7.96 8.33
C TRP A 108 0.46 9.05 8.45
N VAL A 109 0.56 9.66 9.64
CA VAL A 109 1.48 10.75 10.02
C VAL A 109 1.18 12.10 9.34
N THR A 110 0.70 12.11 8.10
CA THR A 110 0.48 13.32 7.31
C THR A 110 -0.83 14.04 7.62
N PHE A 111 -1.98 13.43 7.28
CA PHE A 111 -3.29 14.09 7.32
C PHE A 111 -3.72 14.38 8.77
N GLY A 112 -4.30 15.56 9.02
CA GLY A 112 -4.71 15.99 10.36
C GLY A 112 -3.54 16.18 11.34
N GLY A 113 -2.31 16.34 10.85
CA GLY A 113 -1.09 16.33 11.67
C GLY A 113 0.06 17.15 11.07
N GLN A 114 0.89 16.53 10.23
CA GLN A 114 2.10 17.18 9.69
C GLN A 114 1.85 18.13 8.52
N ILE A 115 0.76 17.95 7.78
CA ILE A 115 0.38 18.80 6.64
C ILE A 115 -0.95 19.50 6.92
N SER A 116 -1.18 20.64 6.29
CA SER A 116 -2.47 21.33 6.35
C SER A 116 -3.51 20.64 5.45
N ASP A 117 -4.78 20.91 5.71
CA ASP A 117 -5.90 20.29 5.00
C ASP A 117 -5.90 20.63 3.50
N GLU A 118 -5.40 21.81 3.10
CA GLU A 118 -5.27 22.20 1.69
C GLU A 118 -4.23 21.34 0.95
N VAL A 119 -3.13 20.99 1.62
CA VAL A 119 -2.11 20.09 1.07
C VAL A 119 -2.65 18.64 1.04
N ALA A 120 -3.42 18.24 2.04
CA ALA A 120 -4.08 16.94 2.08
C ALA A 120 -5.09 16.78 0.91
N GLU A 121 -5.91 17.81 0.65
CA GLU A 121 -6.84 17.87 -0.48
C GLU A 121 -6.11 17.81 -1.84
N GLN A 122 -5.01 18.57 -2.00
CA GLN A 122 -4.18 18.52 -3.20
C GLN A 122 -3.59 17.12 -3.44
N LEU A 123 -3.01 16.49 -2.41
CA LEU A 123 -2.46 15.13 -2.51
C LEU A 123 -3.54 14.10 -2.86
N MET A 124 -4.74 14.22 -2.29
CA MET A 124 -5.85 13.34 -2.61
C MET A 124 -6.33 13.52 -4.05
N THR A 125 -6.43 14.78 -4.51
CA THR A 125 -6.83 15.13 -5.88
C THR A 125 -5.84 14.57 -6.89
N ILE A 126 -4.54 14.83 -6.72
CA ILE A 126 -3.46 14.31 -7.58
C ILE A 126 -3.49 12.78 -7.63
N ALA A 127 -3.68 12.11 -6.48
CA ALA A 127 -3.77 10.64 -6.44
C ALA A 127 -4.98 10.13 -7.24
N TYR A 128 -6.17 10.71 -7.01
CA TYR A 128 -7.41 10.31 -7.69
C TYR A 128 -7.36 10.56 -9.21
N GLU A 129 -6.88 11.74 -9.63
CA GLU A 129 -6.68 12.08 -11.05
C GLU A 129 -5.61 11.20 -11.72
N SER A 130 -4.61 10.73 -10.95
CA SER A 130 -3.64 9.71 -11.38
C SER A 130 -4.20 8.29 -11.36
N GLY A 131 -5.50 8.11 -11.12
CA GLY A 131 -6.20 6.82 -11.15
C GLY A 131 -6.06 5.96 -9.90
N VAL A 132 -5.52 6.50 -8.79
CA VAL A 132 -5.54 5.81 -7.50
C VAL A 132 -6.96 5.73 -6.98
N ASN A 133 -7.45 4.52 -6.71
CA ASN A 133 -8.74 4.30 -6.08
C ASN A 133 -8.65 3.84 -4.62
N LEU A 134 -7.49 3.33 -4.18
CA LEU A 134 -7.28 2.84 -2.82
C LEU A 134 -6.78 3.96 -1.90
N PHE A 135 -7.62 4.34 -0.94
CA PHE A 135 -7.28 5.32 0.09
C PHE A 135 -7.34 4.63 1.46
N ASP A 136 -6.18 4.48 2.08
CA ASP A 136 -6.02 3.89 3.40
C ASP A 136 -5.93 4.99 4.45
N THR A 137 -6.95 5.10 5.30
CA THR A 137 -7.04 6.20 6.24
C THR A 137 -7.37 5.78 7.66
N ALA A 138 -6.96 6.61 8.61
CA ALA A 138 -7.64 6.67 9.89
C ALA A 138 -8.88 7.57 9.77
N GLU A 139 -8.72 8.82 9.30
CA GLU A 139 -9.73 9.88 9.42
C GLU A 139 -9.69 10.88 8.22
N VAL A 140 -10.89 11.18 7.69
CA VAL A 140 -11.34 12.31 6.82
C VAL A 140 -10.81 12.49 5.37
N TYR A 141 -11.69 13.12 4.57
CA TYR A 141 -11.64 13.63 3.19
C TYR A 141 -11.86 12.63 2.03
N ALA A 142 -12.86 12.96 1.19
CA ALA A 142 -13.17 12.35 -0.11
C ALA A 142 -14.21 13.18 -0.90
N ALA A 143 -13.78 14.14 -1.72
CA ALA A 143 -14.67 14.95 -2.58
C ALA A 143 -15.03 14.27 -3.93
N GLY A 144 -14.87 12.96 -4.03
CA GLY A 144 -15.14 12.17 -5.25
C GLY A 144 -16.47 11.40 -5.20
N LYS A 145 -16.85 10.77 -6.32
CA LYS A 145 -17.97 9.80 -6.31
C LYS A 145 -17.58 8.62 -5.41
N ARG A 146 -18.26 8.45 -4.27
CA ARG A 146 -17.93 7.40 -3.27
C ARG A 146 -17.77 5.99 -3.86
N SER A 147 -18.49 5.67 -4.94
CA SER A 147 -18.44 4.38 -5.64
C SER A 147 -17.22 4.15 -6.54
N SER A 148 -16.43 5.17 -6.86
CA SER A 148 -15.13 5.00 -7.56
C SER A 148 -13.95 4.85 -6.60
N LEU A 149 -14.18 4.94 -5.29
CA LEU A 149 -13.17 4.90 -4.23
C LEU A 149 -13.25 3.59 -3.44
N VAL A 150 -12.09 3.07 -3.04
CA VAL A 150 -11.93 1.98 -2.08
C VAL A 150 -11.32 2.58 -0.81
N ILE A 151 -12.16 2.84 0.18
CA ILE A 151 -11.75 3.42 1.47
C ILE A 151 -11.51 2.30 2.47
N THR A 152 -10.34 2.29 3.10
CA THR A 152 -10.01 1.32 4.16
C THR A 152 -9.72 2.01 5.49
N THR A 153 -10.13 1.37 6.58
CA THR A 153 -9.85 1.85 7.95
C THR A 153 -9.39 0.70 8.85
N LYS A 154 -8.83 1.04 10.02
CA LYS A 154 -8.20 0.07 10.93
C LYS A 154 -8.68 0.30 12.37
N LEU A 155 -8.92 -0.78 13.10
CA LEU A 155 -9.38 -0.76 14.49
C LEU A 155 -8.36 -1.44 15.42
N TYR A 156 -8.02 -0.78 16.53
CA TYR A 156 -7.34 -1.33 17.71
C TYR A 156 -7.17 -0.28 18.82
N TRP A 157 -6.95 0.98 18.45
CA TRP A 157 -6.75 2.11 19.38
C TRP A 157 -7.81 3.17 19.09
N GLY A 158 -8.81 3.32 19.97
CA GLY A 158 -9.87 4.34 19.83
C GLY A 158 -10.00 5.30 21.01
N GLY A 159 -9.26 5.10 22.11
CA GLY A 159 -9.35 5.97 23.28
C GLY A 159 -8.44 5.56 24.44
N LYS A 160 -8.72 6.13 25.62
CA LYS A 160 -7.90 5.95 26.83
C LYS A 160 -8.43 4.83 27.72
N ALA A 161 -9.73 4.60 27.76
CA ALA A 161 -10.33 3.57 28.60
C ALA A 161 -9.96 2.14 28.13
N GLU A 162 -10.12 1.17 29.01
CA GLU A 162 -9.78 -0.23 28.70
C GLU A 162 -10.69 -0.83 27.62
N THR A 163 -11.95 -0.38 27.54
CA THR A 163 -12.89 -0.79 26.50
C THR A 163 -12.74 -0.02 25.17
N GLU A 164 -11.84 0.97 25.11
CA GLU A 164 -11.59 1.80 23.92
C GLU A 164 -10.35 1.31 23.14
N ARG A 165 -9.97 0.04 23.32
CA ARG A 165 -8.83 -0.60 22.65
C ARG A 165 -9.06 -2.10 22.40
N GLY A 166 -8.13 -2.71 21.66
CA GLY A 166 -8.09 -4.15 21.38
C GLY A 166 -8.99 -4.54 20.20
N LEU A 167 -9.35 -5.82 20.13
CA LEU A 167 -10.22 -6.38 19.08
C LEU A 167 -11.53 -6.96 19.64
N SER A 168 -11.89 -6.64 20.88
CA SER A 168 -13.18 -7.07 21.45
C SER A 168 -14.36 -6.65 20.56
N ARG A 169 -15.40 -7.50 20.47
CA ARG A 169 -16.62 -7.23 19.69
C ARG A 169 -17.22 -5.85 19.99
N LYS A 170 -17.20 -5.42 21.25
CA LYS A 170 -17.61 -4.07 21.68
C LYS A 170 -16.79 -3.00 20.98
N HIS A 171 -15.45 -3.07 21.08
CA HIS A 171 -14.56 -2.09 20.47
C HIS A 171 -14.65 -2.08 18.94
N ILE A 172 -14.82 -3.23 18.29
CA ILE A 172 -14.99 -3.30 16.83
C ILE A 172 -16.25 -2.53 16.40
N ILE A 173 -17.39 -2.76 17.06
CA ILE A 173 -18.67 -2.11 16.70
C ILE A 173 -18.62 -0.60 17.01
N GLU A 174 -18.18 -0.22 18.21
CA GLU A 174 -18.16 1.18 18.66
C GLU A 174 -17.08 1.99 17.94
N GLY A 175 -15.89 1.41 17.76
CA GLY A 175 -14.79 2.00 17.02
C GLY A 175 -15.12 2.20 15.54
N LEU A 176 -15.72 1.19 14.88
CA LEU A 176 -16.15 1.34 13.48
C LEU A 176 -17.21 2.43 13.34
N LYS A 177 -18.23 2.44 14.21
CA LYS A 177 -19.29 3.47 14.20
C LYS A 177 -18.69 4.87 14.38
N ALA A 178 -17.75 5.03 15.30
CA ALA A 178 -17.07 6.29 15.52
C ALA A 178 -16.24 6.71 14.29
N SER A 179 -15.49 5.78 13.67
CA SER A 179 -14.69 6.08 12.47
C SER A 179 -15.58 6.44 11.27
N LEU A 180 -16.70 5.75 11.07
CA LEU A 180 -17.69 6.09 10.03
C LEU A 180 -18.28 7.49 10.25
N GLN A 181 -18.61 7.84 11.49
CA GLN A 181 -19.07 9.18 11.85
C GLN A 181 -18.03 10.26 11.56
N ARG A 182 -16.74 10.03 11.87
CA ARG A 182 -15.65 10.98 11.58
C ARG A 182 -15.37 11.10 10.08
N LEU A 183 -15.40 9.98 9.35
CA LEU A 183 -15.25 9.92 7.89
C LEU A 183 -16.46 10.48 7.13
N GLN A 184 -17.60 10.71 7.80
CA GLN A 184 -18.88 11.07 7.19
C GLN A 184 -19.34 10.06 6.13
N LEU A 185 -19.08 8.77 6.38
CA LEU A 185 -19.42 7.65 5.49
C LEU A 185 -20.43 6.69 6.13
N GLU A 186 -21.29 6.10 5.31
CA GLU A 186 -22.16 4.99 5.71
C GLU A 186 -21.37 3.67 5.86
N TYR A 187 -20.36 3.45 5.02
CA TYR A 187 -19.51 2.26 5.04
C TYR A 187 -18.08 2.53 4.55
N VAL A 188 -17.17 1.63 4.94
CA VAL A 188 -15.82 1.46 4.38
C VAL A 188 -15.77 0.16 3.59
N ASP A 189 -14.91 0.09 2.57
CA ASP A 189 -14.80 -1.07 1.69
C ASP A 189 -14.01 -2.22 2.33
N VAL A 190 -13.06 -1.89 3.22
CA VAL A 190 -12.35 -2.86 4.06
C VAL A 190 -12.14 -2.29 5.45
N VAL A 191 -12.44 -3.08 6.48
CA VAL A 191 -12.02 -2.83 7.86
C VAL A 191 -10.92 -3.82 8.25
N PHE A 192 -9.82 -3.31 8.79
CA PHE A 192 -8.70 -4.13 9.26
C PHE A 192 -8.63 -4.17 10.79
N ALA A 193 -8.30 -5.34 11.34
CA ALA A 193 -7.65 -5.41 12.63
C ALA A 193 -6.24 -4.81 12.49
N ASN A 194 -5.96 -3.71 13.19
CA ASN A 194 -4.70 -2.96 13.00
C ASN A 194 -3.45 -3.75 13.46
N ARG A 195 -3.65 -4.71 14.36
CA ARG A 195 -2.66 -5.64 14.90
C ARG A 195 -3.38 -6.78 15.64
N PRO A 196 -2.72 -7.92 15.91
CA PRO A 196 -3.25 -8.95 16.81
C PRO A 196 -3.50 -8.41 18.23
N ASP A 197 -4.52 -8.96 18.88
CA ASP A 197 -4.85 -8.75 20.29
C ASP A 197 -4.70 -10.09 21.02
N ASN A 198 -3.83 -10.14 22.03
CA ASN A 198 -3.59 -11.36 22.80
C ASN A 198 -4.66 -11.57 23.90
N ASN A 199 -5.48 -10.57 24.19
CA ASN A 199 -6.51 -10.60 25.23
C ASN A 199 -7.90 -10.93 24.68
N THR A 200 -8.07 -10.97 23.36
CA THR A 200 -9.32 -11.33 22.68
C THR A 200 -9.11 -12.62 21.87
N PRO A 201 -9.94 -13.67 22.05
CA PRO A 201 -9.97 -14.83 21.17
C PRO A 201 -10.23 -14.47 19.70
N MET A 202 -10.04 -15.42 18.77
CA MET A 202 -10.22 -15.15 17.34
C MET A 202 -11.71 -15.14 16.94
N GLU A 203 -12.53 -15.88 17.68
CA GLU A 203 -13.98 -16.10 17.50
C GLU A 203 -14.87 -15.03 18.17
#